data_AF-A0A1B6L665-F1
#
_entry.id   AF-A0A1B6L665-F1
#
_cell.length_a   1.000
_cell.length_b   1.000
_cell.length_c   1.000
_cell.angle_alpha   90.00
_cell.angle_beta   90.00
_cell.angle_gamma   90.00
#
_symmetry.space_group_name_H-M   'P 1'
#
loop_
_entity.id
_entity.type
_entity.pdbx_description
1 polymer ?
#
loop_
_entity_poly.entity_id
_entity_poly.type
_entity_poly.pdbx_seq_one_letter_code
_entity_poly.pdbx_strand_id
1 'polypeptide(L)'
;QRLTIGSLLQCVLSVLQDGFLRKHFGYTYLQVLRFQVLTSHNYCTNIGEDLWKDLFQLLQQLYQNTPPKVDKAIILTSLNLIVKNGGCHSFLALDVKKMFPTLREWIKTDIRTFPHLQEHLVRLSLTVCQLLRFECRMAICKFGEDVMSDFRNIYDHRADGVSKKKDLLLDWFVLQVQVHHPGGAQRGTEAAYAGEWDVWARQLGWLYQLVITEVKSVERHRTIR
;
A
#
# COMPACT_ATOMS: atom_id res chain seq x y z
N GLN A 1 34.02 10.52 14.96
CA GLN A 1 33.05 11.13 14.01
C GLN A 1 31.66 10.58 14.31
N ARG A 2 30.62 11.44 14.34
CA ARG A 2 29.23 10.97 14.43
C ARG A 2 28.76 10.60 13.01
N LEU A 3 28.21 9.41 12.84
CA LEU A 3 27.62 8.95 11.58
C LEU A 3 26.38 9.79 11.28
N THR A 4 26.31 10.41 10.09
CA THR A 4 25.12 11.16 9.66
C THR A 4 24.10 10.20 9.06
N ILE A 5 22.81 10.54 9.13
CA ILE A 5 21.76 9.70 8.52
C ILE A 5 21.96 9.56 7.00
N GLY A 6 22.42 10.62 6.32
CA GLY A 6 22.78 10.57 4.91
C GLY A 6 23.89 9.56 4.62
N SER A 7 24.98 9.56 5.40
CA SER A 7 26.05 8.57 5.23
C SER A 7 25.60 7.14 5.51
N LEU A 8 24.71 6.93 6.49
CA LEU A 8 24.13 5.62 6.77
C LEU A 8 23.28 5.14 5.59
N LEU A 9 22.43 6.01 5.04
CA LEU A 9 21.57 5.68 3.91
C LEU A 9 22.37 5.41 2.63
N GLN A 10 23.46 6.13 2.37
CA GLN A 10 24.33 5.79 1.23
C GLN A 10 24.99 4.45 1.40
N CYS A 11 25.40 4.09 2.62
CA CYS A 11 25.88 2.74 2.89
C CYS A 11 24.80 1.69 2.63
N VAL A 12 23.55 1.93 3.07
CA VAL A 12 22.41 1.05 2.80
C VAL A 12 22.17 0.90 1.29
N LEU A 13 22.13 2.00 0.54
CA LEU A 13 21.95 1.98 -0.91
C LEU A 13 23.07 1.19 -1.59
N SER A 14 24.34 1.47 -1.27
CA SER A 14 25.48 0.76 -1.87
C SER A 14 25.44 -0.74 -1.63
N VAL A 15 25.13 -1.17 -0.40
CA VAL A 15 25.00 -2.60 -0.07
C VAL A 15 23.84 -3.26 -0.80
N LEU A 16 22.70 -2.57 -0.91
CA LEU A 16 21.51 -3.11 -1.55
C LEU A 16 21.55 -3.01 -3.08
N GLN A 17 22.38 -2.16 -3.67
CA GLN A 17 22.57 -2.10 -5.12
C GLN A 17 23.59 -3.13 -5.61
N ASP A 18 24.66 -3.37 -4.84
CA ASP A 18 25.67 -4.38 -5.18
C ASP A 18 25.12 -5.81 -5.05
N GLY A 19 25.25 -6.62 -6.10
CA GLY A 19 24.70 -7.98 -6.13
C GLY A 19 25.33 -8.94 -5.13
N PHE A 20 26.63 -8.82 -4.88
CA PHE A 20 27.35 -9.67 -3.94
C PHE A 20 27.02 -9.29 -2.50
N LEU A 21 27.10 -7.99 -2.17
CA LEU A 21 26.78 -7.49 -0.83
C LEU A 21 25.30 -7.69 -0.50
N ARG A 22 24.39 -7.42 -1.44
CA ARG A 22 22.95 -7.68 -1.26
C ARG A 22 22.67 -9.14 -0.93
N LYS A 23 23.33 -10.08 -1.61
CA LYS A 23 23.15 -11.52 -1.37
C LYS A 23 23.57 -11.94 0.05
N HIS A 24 24.61 -11.33 0.61
CA HIS A 24 25.17 -11.74 1.91
C HIS A 24 24.66 -10.89 3.09
N PHE A 25 24.39 -9.61 2.86
CA PHE A 25 24.09 -8.62 3.90
C PHE A 25 22.73 -7.92 3.68
N GLY A 26 22.06 -8.13 2.55
CA GLY A 26 20.87 -7.37 2.18
C GLY A 26 19.72 -7.51 3.19
N TYR A 27 19.51 -8.69 3.76
CA TYR A 27 18.52 -8.89 4.84
C TYR A 27 18.81 -7.97 6.04
N THR A 28 20.06 -7.99 6.53
CA THR A 28 20.48 -7.17 7.67
C THR A 28 20.27 -5.68 7.40
N TYR A 29 20.67 -5.20 6.23
CA TYR A 29 20.53 -3.79 5.87
C TYR A 29 19.08 -3.38 5.64
N LEU A 30 18.22 -4.26 5.11
CA LEU A 30 16.77 -4.02 5.04
C LEU A 30 16.15 -3.92 6.43
N GLN A 31 16.59 -4.73 7.41
CA GLN A 31 16.10 -4.64 8.78
C GLN A 31 16.59 -3.37 9.49
N VAL A 32 17.83 -2.95 9.28
CA VAL A 32 18.34 -1.67 9.79
C VAL A 32 17.51 -0.52 9.21
N LEU A 33 17.32 -0.49 7.89
CA LEU A 33 16.49 0.51 7.23
C LEU A 33 15.08 0.54 7.83
N ARG A 34 14.44 -0.62 7.96
CA ARG A 34 13.06 -0.72 8.45
C ARG A 34 12.91 -0.32 9.92
N PHE A 35 13.71 -0.88 10.82
CA PHE A 35 13.48 -0.78 12.26
C PHE A 35 14.24 0.33 12.95
N GLN A 36 15.36 0.79 12.38
CA GLN A 36 16.17 1.83 12.98
C GLN A 36 15.93 3.18 12.31
N VAL A 37 15.75 3.19 10.99
CA VAL A 37 15.64 4.43 10.21
C VAL A 37 14.20 4.83 9.96
N LEU A 38 13.44 4.00 9.23
CA LEU A 38 12.10 4.34 8.73
C LEU A 38 11.02 4.40 9.82
N THR A 39 11.29 3.92 11.03
CA THR A 39 10.38 4.03 12.19
C THR A 39 10.74 5.20 13.10
N SER A 40 11.91 5.82 12.92
CA SER A 40 12.38 6.93 13.74
C SER A 40 12.02 8.25 13.06
N HIS A 41 11.09 8.99 13.67
CA HIS A 41 10.71 10.33 13.20
C HIS A 41 11.95 11.25 13.08
N ASN A 42 12.82 11.22 14.09
CA ASN A 42 14.05 12.03 14.11
C ASN A 42 14.98 11.72 12.95
N TYR A 43 15.04 10.48 12.47
CA TYR A 43 15.81 10.18 11.27
C TYR A 43 15.07 10.58 10.02
N CYS A 44 13.77 10.27 9.90
CA CYS A 44 12.96 10.56 8.72
C CYS A 44 12.99 12.05 8.33
N THR A 45 12.92 12.97 9.30
CA THR A 45 12.97 14.42 9.05
C THR A 45 14.31 14.91 8.53
N ASN A 46 15.37 14.13 8.68
CA ASN A 46 16.74 14.47 8.28
C ASN A 46 17.18 13.71 7.01
N ILE A 47 16.29 12.95 6.37
CA ILE A 47 16.57 12.28 5.09
C ILE A 47 16.37 13.30 3.96
N GLY A 48 17.39 13.46 3.12
CA GLY A 48 17.31 14.33 1.95
C GLY A 48 16.34 13.82 0.89
N GLU A 49 15.76 14.73 0.10
CA GLU A 49 14.71 14.40 -0.88
C GLU A 49 15.15 13.35 -1.91
N ASP A 50 16.37 13.47 -2.43
CA ASP A 50 16.90 12.52 -3.43
C ASP A 50 17.06 11.11 -2.84
N LEU A 51 17.43 11.02 -1.56
CA LEU A 51 17.56 9.73 -0.88
C LEU A 51 16.21 9.03 -0.71
N TRP A 52 15.13 9.77 -0.49
CA TRP A 52 13.79 9.18 -0.46
C TRP A 52 13.42 8.56 -1.80
N LYS A 53 13.72 9.26 -2.90
CA LYS A 53 13.48 8.76 -4.27
C LYS A 53 14.33 7.54 -4.57
N ASP A 54 15.62 7.59 -4.27
CA ASP A 54 16.56 6.48 -4.49
C ASP A 54 16.12 5.21 -3.73
N LEU A 55 15.76 5.37 -2.44
CA LEU A 55 15.25 4.26 -1.62
C LEU A 55 13.92 3.72 -2.19
N PHE A 56 13.01 4.59 -2.61
CA PHE A 56 11.73 4.20 -3.21
C PHE A 56 11.91 3.39 -4.50
N GLN A 57 12.80 3.84 -5.39
CA GLN A 57 13.10 3.14 -6.64
C GLN A 57 13.82 1.81 -6.39
N LEU A 58 14.81 1.81 -5.49
CA LEU A 58 15.54 0.59 -5.11
C LEU A 58 14.60 -0.48 -4.55
N LEU A 59 13.69 -0.13 -3.63
CA LEU A 59 12.78 -1.13 -3.05
C LEU A 59 11.80 -1.70 -4.09
N GLN A 60 11.38 -0.92 -5.08
CA GLN A 60 10.59 -1.46 -6.21
C GLN A 60 11.38 -2.48 -7.02
N GLN A 61 12.65 -2.19 -7.32
CA GLN A 61 13.54 -3.12 -8.01
C GLN A 61 13.79 -4.39 -7.20
N LEU A 62 13.97 -4.26 -5.88
CA LEU A 62 14.12 -5.41 -4.98
C LEU A 62 12.86 -6.27 -4.92
N TYR A 63 11.67 -5.67 -4.97
CA TYR A 63 10.44 -6.47 -5.01
C TYR A 63 10.35 -7.28 -6.29
N GLN A 64 10.67 -6.67 -7.44
CA GLN A 64 10.69 -7.35 -8.74
C GLN A 64 11.76 -8.45 -8.79
N ASN A 65 12.95 -8.17 -8.26
CA ASN A 65 14.11 -9.06 -8.24
C ASN A 65 14.49 -9.42 -6.81
N THR A 66 13.59 -10.12 -6.11
CA THR A 66 13.78 -10.42 -4.69
C THR A 66 15.04 -11.27 -4.46
N PRO A 67 15.98 -10.81 -3.61
CA PRO A 67 17.18 -11.58 -3.30
C PRO A 67 16.85 -12.93 -2.67
N PRO A 68 17.67 -13.97 -2.90
CA PRO A 68 17.51 -15.25 -2.22
C PRO A 68 17.48 -15.05 -0.70
N LYS A 69 16.55 -15.74 -0.02
CA LYS A 69 16.35 -15.69 1.44
C LYS A 69 15.78 -14.36 1.99
N VAL A 70 15.46 -13.38 1.14
CA VAL A 70 14.74 -12.18 1.57
C VAL A 70 13.24 -12.39 1.34
N ASP A 71 12.45 -12.16 2.39
CA ASP A 71 11.00 -12.20 2.30
C ASP A 71 10.47 -10.90 1.64
N LYS A 72 9.64 -11.06 0.60
CA LYS A 72 8.91 -9.96 -0.07
C LYS A 72 8.11 -9.10 0.92
N ALA A 73 7.61 -9.67 2.01
CA ALA A 73 6.89 -8.94 3.05
C ALA A 73 7.74 -7.84 3.69
N ILE A 74 9.05 -8.07 3.85
CA ILE A 74 9.98 -7.07 4.39
C ILE A 74 10.10 -5.90 3.43
N ILE A 75 10.24 -6.18 2.13
CA ILE A 75 10.35 -5.15 1.09
C ILE A 75 9.06 -4.33 1.01
N LEU A 76 7.88 -4.97 0.99
CA LEU A 76 6.59 -4.26 1.00
C LEU A 76 6.41 -3.39 2.25
N THR A 77 6.81 -3.90 3.41
CA THR A 77 6.71 -3.14 4.67
C THR A 77 7.63 -1.92 4.64
N SER A 78 8.87 -2.06 4.17
CA SER A 78 9.80 -0.95 4.02
C SER A 78 9.31 0.06 2.98
N LEU A 79 8.76 -0.40 1.85
CA LEU A 79 8.18 0.46 0.82
C LEU A 79 6.98 1.24 1.35
N ASN A 80 6.11 0.59 2.14
CA ASN A 80 5.00 1.24 2.80
C ASN A 80 5.45 2.36 3.76
N LEU A 81 6.51 2.14 4.53
CA LEU A 81 7.08 3.17 5.40
C LEU A 81 7.70 4.33 4.60
N ILE A 82 8.36 4.04 3.48
CA ILE A 82 8.87 5.08 2.56
C ILE A 82 7.73 5.93 2.01
N VAL A 83 6.66 5.32 1.51
CA VAL A 83 5.50 6.08 1.01
C VAL A 83 4.88 6.92 2.11
N LYS A 84 4.69 6.33 3.30
CA LYS A 84 4.07 7.01 4.44
C LYS A 84 4.89 8.21 4.94
N ASN A 85 6.20 8.04 5.09
CA ASN A 85 7.05 9.06 5.71
C ASN A 85 7.67 9.99 4.67
N GLY A 86 8.16 9.45 3.55
CA GLY A 86 8.76 10.24 2.48
C GLY A 86 7.76 11.18 1.80
N GLY A 87 6.47 10.78 1.73
CA GLY A 87 5.41 11.64 1.20
C GLY A 87 5.17 12.92 2.00
N CYS A 88 5.54 12.96 3.29
CA CYS A 88 5.45 14.16 4.12
C CYS A 88 6.70 15.05 4.06
N HIS A 89 7.80 14.55 3.48
CA HIS A 89 9.13 15.16 3.59
C HIS A 89 9.82 15.37 2.24
N SER A 90 9.15 15.07 1.11
CA SER A 90 9.74 15.21 -0.23
C SER A 90 8.67 15.25 -1.32
N PHE A 91 9.07 15.58 -2.54
CA PHE A 91 8.21 15.51 -3.75
C PHE A 91 7.94 14.08 -4.26
N LEU A 92 7.92 13.09 -3.36
CA LEU A 92 7.78 11.66 -3.70
C LEU A 92 6.40 11.30 -4.25
N ALA A 93 5.37 12.14 -4.04
CA ALA A 93 4.01 11.90 -4.51
C ALA A 93 3.95 11.63 -6.03
N LEU A 94 4.75 12.34 -6.84
CA LEU A 94 4.79 12.12 -8.29
C LEU A 94 5.35 10.74 -8.65
N ASP A 95 6.38 10.27 -7.96
CA ASP A 95 6.97 8.94 -8.18
C ASP A 95 6.05 7.84 -7.65
N VAL A 96 5.36 8.07 -6.53
CA VAL A 96 4.37 7.15 -5.99
C VAL A 96 3.18 6.98 -6.94
N LYS A 97 2.71 8.08 -7.57
CA LYS A 97 1.67 8.00 -8.60
C LYS A 97 2.10 7.09 -9.76
N LYS A 98 3.36 7.18 -10.20
CA LYS A 98 3.91 6.35 -11.29
C LYS A 98 3.99 4.86 -10.93
N MET A 99 3.90 4.50 -9.65
CA MET A 99 3.93 3.11 -9.19
C MET A 99 2.61 2.36 -9.43
N PHE A 100 1.48 3.03 -9.68
CA PHE A 100 0.18 2.36 -9.81
C PHE A 100 0.16 1.15 -10.77
N PRO A 101 0.72 1.23 -12.00
CA PRO A 101 0.79 0.08 -12.89
C PRO A 101 1.59 -1.09 -12.29
N THR A 102 2.74 -0.79 -11.69
CA THR A 102 3.59 -1.81 -11.05
C THR A 102 2.90 -2.46 -9.85
N LEU A 103 2.27 -1.66 -8.99
CA LEU A 103 1.52 -2.15 -7.83
C LEU A 103 0.33 -3.02 -8.25
N ARG A 104 -0.39 -2.62 -9.30
CA ARG A 104 -1.47 -3.42 -9.91
C ARG A 104 -0.96 -4.79 -10.34
N GLU A 105 0.17 -4.85 -11.04
CA GLU A 105 0.76 -6.14 -11.44
C GLU A 105 1.12 -6.99 -10.22
N TRP A 106 1.77 -6.40 -9.20
CA TRP A 106 2.10 -7.13 -7.98
C TRP A 106 0.85 -7.70 -7.28
N ILE A 107 -0.23 -6.93 -7.20
CA ILE A 107 -1.50 -7.41 -6.63
C ILE A 107 -2.02 -8.58 -7.45
N LYS A 108 -2.11 -8.45 -8.78
CA LYS A 108 -2.66 -9.50 -9.64
C LYS A 108 -1.86 -10.79 -9.58
N THR A 109 -0.53 -10.69 -9.53
CA THR A 109 0.36 -11.86 -9.52
C THR A 109 0.51 -12.49 -8.13
N ASP A 110 0.72 -11.67 -7.09
CA ASP A 110 1.22 -12.18 -5.81
C ASP A 110 0.11 -12.39 -4.77
N ILE A 111 -1.03 -11.69 -4.85
CA ILE A 111 -2.05 -11.72 -3.79
C ILE A 111 -2.71 -13.10 -3.61
N ARG A 112 -2.82 -13.86 -4.70
CA ARG A 112 -3.37 -15.23 -4.72
C ARG A 112 -2.28 -16.28 -4.50
N THR A 113 -1.09 -16.01 -5.02
CA THR A 113 0.06 -16.92 -4.97
C THR A 113 0.69 -16.98 -3.58
N PHE A 114 0.71 -15.85 -2.86
CA PHE A 114 1.39 -15.72 -1.58
C PHE A 114 0.45 -15.14 -0.50
N PRO A 115 -0.32 -15.98 0.21
CA PRO A 115 -1.29 -15.53 1.21
C PRO A 115 -0.69 -14.64 2.31
N HIS A 116 0.56 -14.90 2.71
CA HIS A 116 1.27 -14.10 3.72
C HIS A 116 1.55 -12.65 3.26
N LEU A 117 1.52 -12.36 1.96
CA LEU A 117 1.71 -11.00 1.42
C LEU A 117 0.43 -10.17 1.35
N GLN A 118 -0.74 -10.78 1.52
CA GLN A 118 -2.03 -10.10 1.32
C GLN A 118 -2.18 -8.85 2.20
N GLU A 119 -1.90 -8.95 3.49
CA GLU A 119 -1.99 -7.81 4.41
C GLU A 119 -1.05 -6.68 3.98
N HIS A 120 0.17 -7.01 3.55
CA HIS A 120 1.19 -6.05 3.14
C HIS A 120 0.82 -5.32 1.84
N LEU A 121 0.28 -6.05 0.86
CA LEU A 121 -0.18 -5.48 -0.42
C LEU A 121 -1.39 -4.55 -0.23
N VAL A 122 -2.36 -4.95 0.59
CA VAL A 122 -3.52 -4.09 0.91
C VAL A 122 -3.04 -2.84 1.65
N ARG A 123 -2.14 -2.98 2.63
CA ARG A 123 -1.61 -1.83 3.39
C ARG A 123 -0.85 -0.84 2.51
N LEU A 124 0.02 -1.34 1.63
CA LEU A 124 0.73 -0.49 0.67
C LEU A 124 -0.25 0.24 -0.25
N SER A 125 -1.24 -0.47 -0.77
CA SER A 125 -2.26 0.11 -1.65
C SER A 125 -3.07 1.19 -0.96
N LEU A 126 -3.49 0.96 0.29
CA LEU A 126 -4.18 1.94 1.12
C LEU A 126 -3.30 3.19 1.35
N THR A 127 -2.05 2.99 1.76
CA THR A 127 -1.11 4.09 2.03
C THR A 127 -0.83 4.94 0.79
N VAL A 128 -0.62 4.30 -0.36
CA VAL A 128 -0.44 4.98 -1.66
C VAL A 128 -1.68 5.80 -2.02
N CYS A 129 -2.87 5.21 -1.91
CA CYS A 129 -4.10 5.92 -2.25
C CYS A 129 -4.36 7.07 -1.26
N GLN A 130 -4.08 6.90 0.03
CA GLN A 130 -4.24 7.94 1.04
C GLN A 130 -3.30 9.13 0.80
N LEU A 131 -2.03 8.86 0.47
CA LEU A 131 -1.07 9.91 0.12
C LEU A 131 -1.56 10.75 -1.06
N LEU A 132 -2.15 10.10 -2.06
CA LEU A 132 -2.49 10.71 -3.35
C LEU A 132 -3.93 11.25 -3.46
N ARG A 133 -4.78 11.04 -2.44
CA ARG A 133 -6.24 11.21 -2.55
C ARG A 133 -6.70 12.61 -2.94
N PHE A 134 -5.93 13.64 -2.58
CA PHE A 134 -6.29 15.03 -2.86
C PHE A 134 -5.86 15.51 -4.24
N GLU A 135 -4.82 14.89 -4.82
CA GLU A 135 -4.17 15.40 -6.03
C GLU A 135 -4.32 14.48 -7.25
N CYS A 136 -4.55 13.18 -7.02
CA CYS A 136 -4.56 12.17 -8.08
C CYS A 136 -5.81 11.29 -8.04
N ARG A 137 -6.97 11.86 -7.67
CA ARG A 137 -8.25 11.16 -7.52
C ARG A 137 -8.58 10.23 -8.70
N MET A 138 -8.49 10.74 -9.93
CA MET A 138 -8.79 9.96 -11.14
C MET A 138 -7.90 8.72 -11.31
N ALA A 139 -6.61 8.85 -10.96
CA ALA A 139 -5.68 7.72 -11.01
C ALA A 139 -6.00 6.68 -9.94
N ILE A 140 -6.42 7.11 -8.74
CA ILE A 140 -6.87 6.21 -7.67
C ILE A 140 -8.13 5.48 -8.07
N CYS A 141 -9.12 6.16 -8.66
CA CYS A 141 -10.35 5.53 -9.15
C CYS A 141 -10.02 4.43 -10.16
N LYS A 142 -9.20 4.76 -11.17
CA LYS A 142 -8.79 3.79 -12.19
C LYS A 142 -8.02 2.60 -11.60
N PHE A 143 -7.08 2.86 -10.68
CA PHE A 143 -6.37 1.80 -9.97
C PHE A 143 -7.33 0.92 -9.16
N GLY A 144 -8.28 1.53 -8.44
CA GLY A 144 -9.28 0.83 -7.64
C GLY A 144 -10.16 -0.08 -8.47
N GLU A 145 -10.70 0.42 -9.58
CA GLU A 145 -11.48 -0.36 -10.54
C GLU A 145 -10.72 -1.59 -11.06
N ASP A 146 -9.41 -1.43 -11.28
CA ASP A 146 -8.53 -2.45 -11.84
C ASP A 146 -8.15 -3.58 -10.87
N VAL A 147 -8.17 -3.34 -9.55
CA VAL A 147 -7.72 -4.30 -8.51
C VAL A 147 -8.81 -4.72 -7.52
N MET A 148 -9.98 -4.08 -7.55
CA MET A 148 -11.08 -4.34 -6.60
C MET A 148 -11.49 -5.82 -6.56
N SER A 149 -11.51 -6.51 -7.70
CA SER A 149 -11.84 -7.94 -7.75
C SER A 149 -10.85 -8.80 -6.94
N ASP A 150 -9.58 -8.44 -6.95
CA ASP A 150 -8.54 -9.19 -6.24
C ASP A 150 -8.63 -8.99 -4.73
N PHE A 151 -8.96 -7.77 -4.30
CA PHE A 151 -9.19 -7.44 -2.88
C PHE A 151 -10.49 -8.05 -2.34
N ARG A 152 -11.54 -8.05 -3.15
CA ARG A 152 -12.78 -8.79 -2.85
C ARG A 152 -12.50 -10.26 -2.56
N ASN A 153 -11.69 -10.92 -3.40
CA ASN A 153 -11.46 -12.36 -3.29
C ASN A 153 -10.71 -12.79 -2.03
N ILE A 154 -10.02 -11.87 -1.36
CA ILE A 154 -9.28 -12.14 -0.13
C ILE A 154 -9.98 -11.61 1.13
N TYR A 155 -11.16 -11.02 0.98
CA TYR A 155 -11.98 -10.54 2.09
C TYR A 155 -12.49 -11.72 2.91
N ASP A 156 -12.25 -11.68 4.22
CA ASP A 156 -12.72 -12.71 5.13
C ASP A 156 -14.10 -12.35 5.70
N HIS A 157 -15.10 -13.14 5.31
CA HIS A 157 -16.49 -12.98 5.75
C HIS A 157 -16.75 -13.54 7.16
N ARG A 158 -15.76 -14.22 7.77
CA ARG A 158 -15.95 -14.75 9.11
C ARG A 158 -16.10 -13.61 10.12
N ALA A 159 -16.91 -13.88 11.13
CA ALA A 159 -17.32 -12.92 12.16
C ALA A 159 -16.49 -13.02 13.44
N ASP A 160 -15.67 -14.08 13.57
CA ASP A 160 -14.82 -14.38 14.70
C ASP A 160 -13.56 -13.50 14.68
N GLY A 161 -13.73 -12.27 15.14
CA GLY A 161 -12.65 -11.34 15.37
C GLY A 161 -12.28 -10.52 14.15
N VAL A 162 -12.09 -9.23 14.37
CA VAL A 162 -11.57 -8.31 13.36
C VAL A 162 -10.10 -8.65 13.13
N SER A 163 -9.78 -9.23 11.97
CA SER A 163 -8.38 -9.39 11.56
C SER A 163 -7.86 -8.06 11.01
N LYS A 164 -6.57 -7.75 11.24
CA LYS A 164 -5.92 -6.55 10.70
C LYS A 164 -6.08 -6.42 9.18
N LYS A 165 -6.12 -7.55 8.47
CA LYS A 165 -6.37 -7.58 7.01
C LYS A 165 -7.79 -7.13 6.66
N LYS A 166 -8.80 -7.56 7.43
CA LYS A 166 -10.21 -7.18 7.23
C LYS A 166 -10.39 -5.67 7.41
N ASP A 167 -9.79 -5.08 8.46
CA ASP A 167 -9.82 -3.63 8.67
C ASP A 167 -9.19 -2.87 7.50
N LEU A 168 -8.00 -3.27 7.08
CA LEU A 168 -7.31 -2.64 5.96
C LEU A 168 -8.12 -2.70 4.66
N LEU A 169 -8.82 -3.82 4.40
CA LEU A 169 -9.69 -3.96 3.24
C LEU A 169 -10.91 -3.04 3.35
N LEU A 170 -11.55 -2.96 4.51
CA LEU A 170 -12.68 -2.06 4.75
C LEU A 170 -12.26 -0.60 4.58
N ASP A 171 -11.15 -0.18 5.18
CA ASP A 171 -10.59 1.16 5.02
C ASP A 171 -10.30 1.48 3.54
N TRP A 172 -9.75 0.51 2.81
CA TRP A 172 -9.50 0.65 1.39
C TRP A 172 -10.79 0.78 0.57
N PHE A 173 -11.81 -0.03 0.86
CA PHE A 173 -13.11 0.05 0.19
C PHE A 173 -13.81 1.38 0.47
N VAL A 174 -13.79 1.85 1.72
CA VAL A 174 -14.32 3.16 2.10
C VAL A 174 -13.61 4.27 1.34
N LEU A 175 -12.28 4.22 1.27
CA LEU A 175 -11.50 5.18 0.48
C LEU A 175 -11.92 5.16 -0.99
N GLN A 176 -12.12 3.98 -1.59
CA GLN A 176 -12.59 3.87 -2.98
C GLN A 176 -13.96 4.55 -3.18
N VAL A 177 -14.91 4.34 -2.27
CA VAL A 177 -16.21 5.02 -2.34
C VAL A 177 -16.03 6.54 -2.23
N GLN A 178 -15.20 7.02 -1.31
CA GLN A 178 -14.97 8.44 -1.09
C GLN A 178 -14.33 9.15 -2.29
N VAL A 179 -13.40 8.50 -3.00
CA VAL A 179 -12.74 9.10 -4.18
C VAL A 179 -13.63 9.07 -5.43
N HIS A 180 -14.50 8.06 -5.57
CA HIS A 180 -15.46 8.01 -6.69
C HIS A 180 -16.67 8.94 -6.45
N HIS A 181 -17.08 9.11 -5.20
CA HIS A 181 -18.24 9.89 -4.79
C HIS A 181 -17.90 10.88 -3.66
N PRO A 182 -17.09 11.93 -3.92
CA PRO A 182 -16.77 12.95 -2.93
C PRO A 182 -18.04 13.59 -2.36
N GLY A 183 -18.18 13.63 -1.04
CA GLY A 183 -19.38 14.17 -0.38
C GLY A 183 -20.68 13.43 -0.69
N GLY A 184 -20.62 12.19 -1.20
CA GLY A 184 -21.80 11.43 -1.62
C GLY A 184 -22.35 11.84 -2.99
N ALA A 185 -21.55 12.55 -3.80
CA ALA A 185 -21.91 12.97 -5.15
C ALA A 185 -22.45 11.81 -6.00
N GLN A 186 -23.58 12.00 -6.65
CA GLN A 186 -24.22 10.96 -7.46
C GLN A 186 -23.61 10.87 -8.86
N ARG A 187 -23.75 9.71 -9.52
CA ARG A 187 -23.39 9.55 -10.93
C ARG A 187 -24.10 10.62 -11.77
N GLY A 188 -23.36 11.25 -12.67
CA GLY A 188 -23.87 12.35 -13.52
C GLY A 188 -23.66 13.74 -12.94
N THR A 189 -23.22 13.86 -11.68
CA THR A 189 -22.72 15.13 -11.14
C THR A 189 -21.24 15.32 -11.47
N GLU A 190 -20.79 16.57 -11.52
CA GLU A 190 -19.39 16.93 -11.83
C GLU A 190 -18.39 16.36 -10.80
N ALA A 191 -18.81 16.24 -9.54
CA ALA A 191 -17.95 15.75 -8.47
C ALA A 191 -17.71 14.23 -8.53
N ALA A 192 -18.65 13.45 -9.07
CA ALA A 192 -18.53 11.99 -9.13
C ALA A 192 -17.68 11.56 -10.33
N TYR A 193 -16.82 10.55 -10.13
CA TYR A 193 -15.91 10.06 -11.17
C TYR A 193 -15.73 8.55 -11.11
N ALA A 194 -15.73 7.92 -12.27
CA ALA A 194 -15.25 6.56 -12.51
C ALA A 194 -14.53 6.55 -13.86
N GLY A 195 -13.44 5.80 -13.98
CA GLY A 195 -12.81 5.52 -15.27
C GLY A 195 -13.74 4.70 -16.16
N GLU A 196 -14.34 3.66 -15.59
CA GLU A 196 -15.31 2.78 -16.25
C GLU A 196 -16.56 2.62 -15.38
N TRP A 197 -17.61 3.42 -15.64
CA TRP A 197 -18.81 3.46 -14.81
C TRP A 197 -19.50 2.09 -14.62
N ASP A 198 -19.51 1.24 -15.64
CA ASP A 198 -20.14 -0.09 -15.55
C ASP A 198 -19.28 -1.08 -14.75
N VAL A 199 -17.97 -0.88 -14.71
CA VAL A 199 -17.09 -1.60 -13.79
C VAL A 199 -17.38 -1.12 -12.37
N TRP A 200 -17.29 0.19 -12.12
CA TRP A 200 -17.50 0.76 -10.80
C TRP A 200 -18.89 0.45 -10.23
N ALA A 201 -19.96 0.53 -11.02
CA ALA A 201 -21.31 0.21 -10.58
C ALA A 201 -21.45 -1.24 -10.09
N ARG A 202 -20.81 -2.21 -10.76
CA ARG A 202 -20.77 -3.61 -10.30
C ARG A 202 -19.97 -3.77 -9.02
N GLN A 203 -18.87 -3.02 -8.86
CA GLN A 203 -18.08 -3.01 -7.62
C GLN A 203 -18.89 -2.42 -6.46
N LEU A 204 -19.57 -1.29 -6.68
CA LEU A 204 -20.40 -0.62 -5.68
C LEU A 204 -21.59 -1.50 -5.26
N GLY A 205 -22.22 -2.21 -6.20
CA GLY A 205 -23.26 -3.18 -5.88
C GLY A 205 -22.78 -4.31 -4.97
N TRP A 206 -21.56 -4.82 -5.19
CA TRP A 206 -20.94 -5.80 -4.29
C TRP A 206 -20.64 -5.19 -2.91
N LEU A 207 -20.08 -3.98 -2.85
CA LEU A 207 -19.80 -3.28 -1.60
C LEU A 207 -21.08 -3.08 -0.77
N TYR A 208 -22.19 -2.74 -1.41
CA TYR A 208 -23.49 -2.62 -0.75
C TYR A 208 -23.92 -3.95 -0.09
N GLN A 209 -23.80 -5.07 -0.81
CA GLN A 209 -24.10 -6.40 -0.26
C GLN A 209 -23.15 -6.79 0.87
N LEU A 210 -21.87 -6.41 0.76
CA LEU A 210 -20.88 -6.62 1.81
C LEU A 210 -21.32 -5.93 3.12
N VAL A 211 -21.68 -4.65 3.05
CA VAL A 211 -22.13 -3.89 4.24
C VAL A 211 -23.36 -4.54 4.87
N ILE A 212 -24.36 -4.91 4.08
CA ILE A 212 -25.56 -5.61 4.59
C ILE A 212 -25.17 -6.90 5.33
N THR A 213 -24.25 -7.68 4.74
CA THR A 213 -23.81 -8.95 5.31
C THR A 213 -23.09 -8.75 6.64
N GLU A 214 -22.19 -7.77 6.71
CA GLU A 214 -21.45 -7.43 7.94
C GLU A 214 -22.37 -6.90 9.04
N VAL A 215 -23.31 -6.00 8.72
CA VAL A 215 -24.30 -5.48 9.68
C VAL A 215 -25.14 -6.61 10.26
N LYS A 216 -25.71 -7.47 9.41
CA LYS A 216 -26.47 -8.66 9.85
C LYS A 216 -25.63 -9.63 10.67
N SER A 217 -24.34 -9.73 10.39
CA SER A 217 -23.42 -10.54 11.19
C SER A 217 -23.26 -9.96 12.59
N VAL A 218 -23.01 -8.65 12.71
CA VAL A 218 -22.87 -7.95 14.00
C VAL A 218 -24.16 -8.04 14.82
N GLU A 219 -25.33 -7.85 14.21
CA GLU A 219 -26.62 -7.98 14.87
C GLU A 219 -26.82 -9.37 15.47
N ARG A 220 -26.58 -10.44 14.68
CA ARG A 220 -26.69 -11.82 15.17
C ARG A 220 -25.77 -12.11 16.36
N HIS A 221 -24.53 -11.58 16.35
CA HIS A 221 -23.60 -11.75 17.47
C HIS A 221 -24.01 -10.98 18.73
N ARG A 222 -24.77 -9.88 18.59
CA ARG A 222 -25.32 -9.14 19.73
C ARG A 222 -26.51 -9.84 20.35
N THR A 223 -27.36 -10.50 19.56
CA THR A 223 -28.54 -11.22 20.06
C THR A 223 -28.21 -12.53 20.78
N ILE A 224 -27.03 -13.11 20.53
CA ILE A 224 -26.58 -14.38 21.12
C ILE A 224 -25.80 -14.17 22.44
N ARG A 225 -25.44 -12.93 22.79
CA ARG A 225 -24.80 -12.56 24.06
C ARG A 225 -25.79 -11.99 25.06
#